data_AF-I9ECR1-F1
#
_entry.id   AF-I9ECR1-F1
#
_cell.length_a   1.000
_cell.length_b   1.000
_cell.length_c   1.000
_cell.angle_alpha   90.00
_cell.angle_beta   90.00
_cell.angle_gamma   90.00
#
_symmetry.space_group_name_H-M   'P 1'
#
loop_
_entity.id
_entity.type
_entity.pdbx_description
1 polymer ?
#
loop_
_entity_poly.entity_id
_entity_poly.type
_entity_poly.pdbx_seq_one_letter_code
_entity_poly.pdbx_strand_id
1 'polypeptide(L)'
;MKQLRKWTVAAFCSLAGVLYAQTPSYSTYQVNKDLTNFTDWTASSLSKNFKDKHLKGMESQLMKQLAEKMLRGDYNSAYLLQSYKPIPSNKVLEQQLKLTNGYSRYENITGVYLEAGENVVLVGDLHGRTVGLLIPDWMRQPTLGYQPTKDPEGWGLKKQEILLHEGVNVINVKKAGNVYVDYFADDPDTAPAVTIHFVTGKVNGYFDATVQSNEDWNRLLDNAVSPVMDVKGKYIQLAYPVEQLKKLTYGKGKELAENYDKVMQVQYDFSGATKYNRIPKKRILARVNFNYFMFRDGDGVAFEGTDGTMKAAIGPEVTTNWGIHHEIGHVMQMRPWLTWGGMTEVSNNLFSMYGTMSLGDSSRLSKRHIYEAAFSKVLNAPEKQFIMCVKDPFHKLIPFWQIQIYADKIGYKDFYADLMEHLRNQPHKGAGNASIHNMYEYIKLCCDFLKTDLTDFFDAWGFFQTGKFHVGDYGNYDFEVTPKMIEETKHYIASKNYPKPSMDVTKLTD
;
A
#
# COMPACT_ATOMS: atom_id res chain seq x y z
N MET A 1 79.84 -37.11 7.05
CA MET A 1 78.93 -37.85 6.15
C MET A 1 77.51 -37.27 6.30
N LYS A 2 76.96 -36.76 5.20
CA LYS A 2 75.53 -36.54 4.81
C LYS A 2 74.50 -36.32 5.94
N GLN A 3 73.98 -35.10 6.08
CA GLN A 3 72.71 -34.60 5.50
C GLN A 3 71.44 -35.27 6.05
N LEU A 4 70.54 -34.48 6.64
CA LEU A 4 69.18 -34.32 6.10
C LEU A 4 68.54 -33.01 6.62
N ARG A 5 68.24 -32.11 5.67
CA ARG A 5 67.42 -30.90 5.84
C ARG A 5 65.95 -31.30 5.74
N LYS A 6 65.08 -30.76 6.60
CA LYS A 6 63.64 -30.61 6.32
C LYS A 6 63.28 -29.14 6.38
N TRP A 7 62.72 -28.64 5.28
CA TRP A 7 62.23 -27.29 5.10
C TRP A 7 60.76 -27.23 5.56
N THR A 8 60.38 -26.18 6.27
CA THR A 8 58.99 -25.76 6.39
C THR A 8 58.91 -24.32 5.92
N VAL A 9 58.23 -24.10 4.79
CA VAL A 9 57.94 -22.78 4.22
C VAL A 9 56.55 -22.39 4.71
N ALA A 10 56.46 -21.32 5.51
CA ALA A 10 55.20 -20.65 5.80
C ALA A 10 55.20 -19.32 5.03
N ALA A 11 54.45 -19.27 3.94
CA ALA A 11 54.19 -18.05 3.19
C ALA A 11 52.96 -17.35 3.80
N PHE A 12 53.18 -16.27 4.53
CA PHE A 12 52.13 -15.31 4.88
C PHE A 12 52.03 -14.29 3.74
N CYS A 13 51.03 -14.43 2.88
CA CYS A 13 50.63 -13.39 1.92
C CYS A 13 49.71 -12.39 2.62
N SER A 14 50.26 -11.28 3.09
CA SER A 14 49.49 -10.09 3.46
C SER A 14 49.17 -9.28 2.19
N LEU A 15 48.05 -9.60 1.54
CA LEU A 15 47.40 -8.71 0.60
C LEU A 15 46.72 -7.59 1.40
N ALA A 16 47.46 -6.54 1.70
CA ALA A 16 46.89 -5.27 2.14
C ALA A 16 46.13 -4.67 0.95
N GLY A 17 44.83 -4.97 0.86
CA GLY A 17 43.92 -4.22 0.02
C GLY A 17 43.90 -2.78 0.51
N VAL A 18 44.50 -1.87 -0.27
CA VAL A 18 44.35 -0.43 -0.06
C VAL A 18 42.90 -0.08 -0.40
N LEU A 19 42.03 -0.17 0.60
CA LEU A 19 40.76 0.54 0.60
C LEU A 19 41.12 2.02 0.62
N TYR A 20 41.08 2.67 -0.55
CA TYR A 20 40.97 4.12 -0.61
C TYR A 20 39.63 4.48 0.04
N ALA A 21 39.65 4.77 1.35
CA ALA A 21 38.57 5.51 1.98
C ALA A 21 38.53 6.87 1.27
N GLN A 22 37.52 7.08 0.42
CA GLN A 22 37.24 8.42 -0.09
C GLN A 22 37.10 9.35 1.12
N THR A 23 37.85 10.42 1.12
CA THR A 23 37.72 11.49 2.11
C THR A 23 36.28 12.02 1.99
N PRO A 24 35.54 12.24 3.09
CA PRO A 24 34.20 12.81 3.03
C PRO A 24 34.24 14.12 2.22
N SER A 25 33.41 14.21 1.19
CA SER A 25 33.28 15.39 0.33
C SER A 25 32.62 16.56 1.06
N TYR A 26 31.82 16.27 2.11
CA TYR A 26 31.21 17.28 2.97
C TYR A 26 31.61 17.12 4.44
N SER A 27 32.17 18.17 5.03
CA SER A 27 32.53 18.21 6.46
C SER A 27 31.38 18.72 7.31
N THR A 28 30.83 17.88 8.18
CA THR A 28 29.80 18.26 9.17
C THR A 28 30.26 19.43 10.04
N TYR A 29 31.55 19.50 10.38
CA TYR A 29 32.12 20.60 11.17
C TYR A 29 32.03 21.94 10.42
N GLN A 30 32.46 21.97 9.15
CA GLN A 30 32.45 23.21 8.35
C GLN A 30 31.02 23.68 8.08
N VAL A 31 30.12 22.74 7.76
CA VAL A 31 28.69 23.05 7.56
C VAL A 31 28.10 23.62 8.85
N ASN A 32 28.32 23.00 10.01
CA ASN A 32 27.84 23.50 11.31
C ASN A 32 28.38 24.89 11.64
N LYS A 33 29.66 25.14 11.38
CA LYS A 33 30.27 26.46 11.61
C LYS A 33 29.59 27.53 10.75
N ASP A 34 29.34 27.22 9.48
CA ASP A 34 28.74 28.14 8.54
C ASP A 34 27.25 28.41 8.82
N LEU A 35 26.54 27.50 9.50
CA LEU A 35 25.15 27.70 9.93
C LEU A 35 24.95 28.92 10.83
N THR A 36 26.00 29.40 11.51
CA THR A 36 25.96 30.66 12.30
C THR A 36 25.62 31.90 11.46
N ASN A 37 25.73 31.80 10.13
CA ASN A 37 25.35 32.87 9.19
C ASN A 37 23.87 32.87 8.82
N PHE A 38 23.10 31.86 9.24
CA PHE A 38 21.68 31.65 8.94
C PHE A 38 20.82 31.86 10.19
N THR A 39 19.50 31.87 10.03
CA THR A 39 18.55 32.08 11.14
C THR A 39 18.43 30.91 12.10
N ASP A 40 18.65 29.69 11.60
CA ASP A 40 18.47 28.44 12.33
C ASP A 40 19.23 27.30 11.61
N TRP A 41 19.17 26.09 12.17
CA TRP A 41 19.84 24.92 11.62
C TRP A 41 19.36 24.51 10.22
N THR A 42 18.12 24.84 9.86
CA THR A 42 17.57 24.50 8.55
C THR A 42 18.13 25.39 7.45
N ALA A 43 18.91 26.42 7.79
CA ALA A 43 19.40 27.41 6.84
C ALA A 43 18.26 27.98 5.97
N SER A 44 17.08 28.19 6.57
CA SER A 44 15.87 28.65 5.86
C SER A 44 16.04 30.05 5.29
N SER A 45 16.81 30.89 5.97
CA SER A 45 17.16 32.24 5.53
C SER A 45 18.48 32.69 6.13
N LEU A 46 19.09 33.70 5.51
CA LEU A 46 20.30 34.34 6.01
C LEU A 46 20.00 35.17 7.27
N SER A 47 20.98 35.28 8.16
CA SER A 47 20.91 36.16 9.32
C SER A 47 20.69 37.63 8.92
N LYS A 48 20.00 38.39 9.78
CA LYS A 48 19.51 39.76 9.52
C LYS A 48 20.58 40.77 9.01
N ASN A 49 21.86 40.53 9.29
CA ASN A 49 22.97 41.42 8.92
C ASN A 49 23.97 40.79 7.93
N PHE A 50 23.59 39.69 7.27
CA PHE A 50 24.45 39.01 6.31
C PHE A 50 24.76 39.91 5.09
N LYS A 51 26.00 39.82 4.60
CA LYS A 51 26.60 40.67 3.54
C LYS A 51 27.76 39.92 2.89
N ASP A 52 28.22 40.37 1.72
CA ASP A 52 29.29 39.72 0.94
C ASP A 52 30.57 39.40 1.72
N LYS A 53 30.94 40.24 2.69
CA LYS A 53 32.13 39.99 3.53
C LYS A 53 32.05 38.67 4.31
N HIS A 54 30.85 38.22 4.67
CA HIS A 54 30.64 36.99 5.42
C HIS A 54 30.86 35.75 4.54
N LEU A 55 30.56 35.82 3.24
CA LEU A 55 30.84 34.74 2.27
C LEU A 55 32.34 34.38 2.23
N LYS A 56 33.24 35.33 2.50
CA LYS A 56 34.69 35.08 2.53
C LYS A 56 35.13 34.26 3.74
N GLY A 57 34.37 34.32 4.83
CA GLY A 57 34.66 33.59 6.08
C GLY A 57 34.01 32.21 6.17
N MET A 58 33.16 31.86 5.19
CA MET A 58 32.51 30.55 5.14
C MET A 58 33.50 29.47 4.69
N GLU A 59 33.51 28.33 5.39
CA GLU A 59 34.45 27.23 5.16
C GLU A 59 33.88 26.13 4.26
N SER A 60 32.58 25.90 4.31
CA SER A 60 31.89 24.96 3.45
C SER A 60 31.53 25.62 2.13
N GLN A 61 32.11 25.11 1.04
CA GLN A 61 31.79 25.58 -0.31
C GLN A 61 30.29 25.40 -0.63
N LEU A 62 29.66 24.34 -0.12
CA LEU A 62 28.23 24.10 -0.27
C LEU A 62 27.39 25.20 0.40
N MET A 63 27.67 25.48 1.67
CA MET A 63 26.91 26.50 2.42
C MET A 63 27.18 27.89 1.87
N LYS A 64 28.40 28.18 1.44
CA LYS A 64 28.74 29.43 0.76
C LYS A 64 27.93 29.63 -0.52
N GLN A 65 27.80 28.59 -1.35
CA GLN A 65 26.97 28.66 -2.56
C GLN A 65 25.49 28.85 -2.25
N LEU A 66 24.98 28.18 -1.22
CA LEU A 66 23.62 28.37 -0.74
C LEU A 66 23.39 29.83 -0.29
N ALA A 67 24.28 30.35 0.56
CA ALA A 67 24.22 31.72 1.05
C ALA A 67 24.32 32.75 -0.08
N GLU A 68 25.18 32.51 -1.05
CA GLU A 68 25.34 33.38 -2.23
C GLU A 68 24.05 33.45 -3.06
N LYS A 69 23.42 32.30 -3.33
CA LYS A 69 22.12 32.26 -4.02
C LYS A 69 21.02 32.98 -3.24
N MET A 70 20.96 32.77 -1.92
CA MET A 70 19.99 33.46 -1.05
C MET A 70 20.22 34.98 -1.04
N LEU A 71 21.48 35.41 -0.97
CA LEU A 71 21.83 36.83 -0.95
C LEU A 71 21.45 37.54 -2.26
N ARG A 72 21.56 36.85 -3.40
CA ARG A 72 21.10 37.36 -4.70
C ARG A 72 19.59 37.27 -4.92
N GLY A 73 18.87 36.50 -4.10
CA GLY A 73 17.45 36.21 -4.31
C GLY A 73 17.18 35.12 -5.36
N ASP A 74 18.20 34.38 -5.79
CA ASP A 74 18.12 33.34 -6.82
C ASP A 74 17.83 31.94 -6.25
N TYR A 75 17.76 31.81 -4.92
CA TYR A 75 17.53 30.52 -4.28
C TYR A 75 16.04 30.15 -4.30
N ASN A 76 15.65 29.23 -5.17
CA ASN A 76 14.32 28.62 -5.15
C ASN A 76 14.34 27.39 -4.23
N SER A 77 13.68 27.50 -3.08
CA SER A 77 13.60 26.45 -2.07
C SER A 77 12.42 25.50 -2.26
N ALA A 78 11.63 25.67 -3.33
CA ALA A 78 10.48 24.81 -3.61
C ALA A 78 10.88 23.34 -3.58
N TYR A 79 10.12 22.53 -2.84
CA TYR A 79 10.38 21.13 -2.50
C TYR A 79 11.59 20.87 -1.59
N LEU A 80 12.70 21.60 -1.78
CA LEU A 80 13.97 21.40 -1.07
C LEU A 80 13.94 21.80 0.41
N LEU A 81 13.11 22.78 0.79
CA LEU A 81 12.92 23.22 2.17
C LEU A 81 11.43 23.22 2.50
N GLN A 82 11.01 22.34 3.40
CA GLN A 82 9.59 22.20 3.79
C GLN A 82 9.45 21.78 5.25
N SER A 83 8.28 22.09 5.82
CA SER A 83 7.84 21.55 7.12
C SER A 83 6.87 20.40 6.90
N TYR A 84 7.19 19.24 7.44
CA TYR A 84 6.43 18.00 7.29
C TYR A 84 5.64 17.71 8.55
N LYS A 85 4.31 17.57 8.42
CA LYS A 85 3.47 17.05 9.49
C LYS A 85 3.57 15.53 9.56
N PRO A 86 3.34 14.93 10.73
CA PRO A 86 3.30 13.48 10.84
C PRO A 86 2.07 12.90 10.17
N ILE A 87 2.23 11.68 9.67
CA ILE A 87 1.15 10.86 9.11
C ILE A 87 0.63 9.92 10.20
N PRO A 88 -0.68 9.58 10.21
CA PRO A 88 -1.20 8.60 11.16
C PRO A 88 -0.44 7.26 11.09
N SER A 89 -0.03 6.75 12.24
CA SER A 89 0.62 5.44 12.35
C SER A 89 -0.33 4.29 11.96
N ASN A 90 0.23 3.09 11.76
CA ASN A 90 -0.58 1.89 11.53
C ASN A 90 -1.48 1.55 12.73
N LYS A 91 -1.13 2.00 13.94
CA LYS A 91 -1.97 1.82 15.13
C LYS A 91 -3.23 2.68 15.06
N VAL A 92 -3.12 3.92 14.58
CA VAL A 92 -4.29 4.79 14.35
C VAL A 92 -5.18 4.18 13.27
N LEU A 93 -4.59 3.68 12.18
CA LEU A 93 -5.32 2.98 11.11
C LEU A 93 -6.05 1.73 11.64
N GLU A 94 -5.37 0.90 12.42
CA GLU A 94 -5.94 -0.29 13.04
C GLU A 94 -7.10 0.07 13.97
N GLN A 95 -7.01 1.16 14.72
CA GLN A 95 -8.12 1.63 15.56
C GLN A 95 -9.33 2.08 14.74
N GLN A 96 -9.10 2.76 13.60
CA GLN A 96 -10.17 3.30 12.76
C GLN A 96 -10.87 2.25 11.89
N LEU A 97 -10.10 1.36 11.27
CA LEU A 97 -10.58 0.41 10.26
C LEU A 97 -10.43 -1.07 10.64
N LYS A 98 -9.70 -1.40 11.71
CA LYS A 98 -9.26 -2.78 12.02
C LYS A 98 -8.46 -3.43 10.89
N LEU A 99 -7.82 -2.60 10.07
CA LEU A 99 -6.87 -3.00 9.04
C LEU A 99 -5.47 -2.67 9.54
N THR A 100 -4.55 -3.63 9.42
CA THR A 100 -3.23 -3.56 10.06
C THR A 100 -2.08 -3.35 9.06
N ASN A 101 -2.34 -3.46 7.74
CA ASN A 101 -1.30 -3.41 6.72
C ASN A 101 -1.84 -3.02 5.33
N GLY A 102 -0.95 -2.63 4.41
CA GLY A 102 -1.24 -2.34 3.00
C GLY A 102 -1.51 -0.87 2.67
N TYR A 103 -1.48 0.01 3.67
CA TYR A 103 -1.48 1.46 3.49
C TYR A 103 -0.06 1.99 3.35
N SER A 104 0.09 3.13 2.67
CA SER A 104 1.39 3.64 2.25
C SER A 104 2.34 3.95 3.41
N ARG A 105 3.62 3.53 3.29
CA ARG A 105 4.73 4.04 4.10
C ARG A 105 5.36 5.33 3.55
N TYR A 106 4.90 5.78 2.39
CA TYR A 106 5.51 6.83 1.57
C TYR A 106 4.58 8.06 1.42
N GLU A 107 3.78 8.36 2.43
CA GLU A 107 2.78 9.44 2.41
C GLU A 107 3.37 10.85 2.39
N ASN A 108 4.47 11.06 3.12
CA ASN A 108 5.15 12.35 3.14
C ASN A 108 6.09 12.47 1.93
N ILE A 109 5.49 12.68 0.76
CA ILE A 109 6.17 12.91 -0.51
C ILE A 109 6.92 14.25 -0.45
N THR A 110 8.23 14.23 -0.72
CA THR A 110 9.06 15.45 -0.66
C THR A 110 9.11 16.18 -2.00
N GLY A 111 9.03 15.46 -3.11
CA GLY A 111 9.38 15.97 -4.45
C GLY A 111 10.90 16.14 -4.66
N VAL A 112 11.72 15.61 -3.75
CA VAL A 112 13.18 15.67 -3.82
C VAL A 112 13.74 14.35 -4.34
N TYR A 113 14.73 14.46 -5.22
CA TYR A 113 15.55 13.35 -5.69
C TYR A 113 16.98 13.52 -5.15
N LEU A 114 17.53 12.46 -4.56
CA LEU A 114 18.92 12.43 -4.11
C LEU A 114 19.74 11.52 -5.03
N GLU A 115 20.94 11.98 -5.38
CA GLU A 115 21.92 11.18 -6.10
C GLU A 115 22.60 10.18 -5.17
N ALA A 116 23.15 9.10 -5.74
CA ALA A 116 23.99 8.17 -4.98
C ALA A 116 25.27 8.87 -4.50
N GLY A 117 25.72 8.51 -3.30
CA GLY A 117 26.83 9.14 -2.60
C GLY A 117 26.38 10.09 -1.49
N GLU A 118 27.28 10.99 -1.09
CA GLU A 118 27.04 11.89 0.03
C GLU A 118 26.07 13.02 -0.33
N ASN A 119 25.14 13.27 0.58
CA ASN A 119 24.16 14.33 0.50
C ASN A 119 24.07 15.06 1.85
N VAL A 120 23.79 16.37 1.82
CA VAL A 120 23.64 17.19 3.02
C VAL A 120 22.17 17.52 3.23
N VAL A 121 21.64 17.11 4.38
CA VAL A 121 20.28 17.39 4.84
C VAL A 121 20.36 18.12 6.16
N LEU A 122 19.71 19.28 6.24
CA LEU A 122 19.62 20.06 7.46
C LEU A 122 18.25 19.89 8.08
N VAL A 123 18.21 19.66 9.38
CA VAL A 123 16.98 19.30 10.10
C VAL A 123 16.79 20.27 11.25
N GLY A 124 15.57 20.78 11.37
CA GLY A 124 15.17 21.63 12.49
C GLY A 124 15.00 20.84 13.79
N ASP A 125 14.28 21.44 14.74
CA ASP A 125 13.86 20.75 15.97
C ASP A 125 12.98 19.54 15.62
N LEU A 126 13.34 18.37 16.14
CA LEU A 126 12.57 17.13 15.95
C LEU A 126 11.51 16.96 17.03
N HIS A 127 11.52 17.81 18.06
CA HIS A 127 10.57 17.83 19.16
C HIS A 127 10.46 16.47 19.85
N GLY A 128 11.61 15.78 20.00
CA GLY A 128 11.70 14.44 20.55
C GLY A 128 11.08 13.34 19.70
N ARG A 129 10.74 13.59 18.43
CA ARG A 129 10.15 12.62 17.51
C ARG A 129 11.23 11.90 16.70
N THR A 130 10.99 10.63 16.39
CA THR A 130 11.83 9.87 15.46
C THR A 130 11.40 10.19 14.04
N VAL A 131 12.31 10.75 13.26
CA VAL A 131 12.10 11.09 11.86
C VAL A 131 13.23 10.48 11.04
N GLY A 132 12.89 9.93 9.88
CA GLY A 132 13.85 9.39 8.94
C GLY A 132 13.52 9.75 7.49
N LEU A 133 14.32 9.20 6.59
CA LEU A 133 14.10 9.24 5.16
C LEU A 133 13.90 7.82 4.63
N LEU A 134 12.97 7.66 3.70
CA LEU A 134 12.82 6.47 2.87
C LEU A 134 13.25 6.80 1.43
N ILE A 135 14.12 5.97 0.87
CA ILE A 135 14.57 6.07 -0.52
C ILE A 135 14.29 4.70 -1.20
N PRO A 136 13.11 4.52 -1.81
CA PRO A 136 12.72 3.29 -2.47
C PRO A 136 13.35 3.15 -3.86
N ASP A 137 13.70 1.92 -4.23
CA ASP A 137 14.13 1.56 -5.58
C ASP A 137 12.91 1.21 -6.44
N TRP A 138 12.13 2.23 -6.85
CA TRP A 138 10.89 2.02 -7.61
C TRP A 138 11.10 1.28 -8.93
N MET A 139 12.24 1.51 -9.59
CA MET A 139 12.57 0.93 -10.88
C MET A 139 13.41 -0.35 -10.76
N ARG A 140 13.41 -0.98 -9.57
CA ARG A 140 14.14 -2.22 -9.30
C ARG A 140 13.79 -3.28 -10.36
N GLN A 141 14.83 -3.76 -11.04
CA GLN A 141 14.76 -4.88 -11.97
C GLN A 141 15.12 -6.18 -11.25
N PRO A 142 14.65 -7.34 -11.75
CA PRO A 142 15.15 -8.63 -11.29
C PRO A 142 16.65 -8.75 -11.49
N THR A 143 17.32 -9.54 -10.64
CA THR A 143 18.72 -9.90 -10.85
C THR A 143 18.92 -10.50 -12.26
N LEU A 144 19.91 -9.98 -13.01
CA LEU A 144 20.18 -10.41 -14.39
C LEU A 144 20.36 -11.94 -14.45
N GLY A 145 19.65 -12.58 -15.38
CA GLY A 145 19.67 -14.04 -15.56
C GLY A 145 18.69 -14.83 -14.69
N TYR A 146 17.97 -14.18 -13.78
CA TYR A 146 16.92 -14.81 -12.99
C TYR A 146 15.52 -14.47 -13.52
N GLN A 147 14.60 -15.44 -13.44
CA GLN A 147 13.18 -15.14 -13.64
C GLN A 147 12.70 -14.18 -12.55
N PRO A 148 11.83 -13.20 -12.86
CA PRO A 148 11.35 -12.19 -11.90
C PRO A 148 10.87 -12.75 -10.56
N THR A 149 10.15 -13.87 -10.59
CA THR A 149 9.54 -14.54 -9.43
C THR A 149 10.51 -15.45 -8.66
N LYS A 150 11.73 -15.64 -9.17
CA LYS A 150 12.80 -16.46 -8.57
C LYS A 150 14.08 -15.65 -8.31
N ASP A 151 13.93 -14.33 -8.21
CA ASP A 151 15.03 -13.43 -7.89
C ASP A 151 15.65 -13.80 -6.53
N PRO A 152 16.97 -14.08 -6.45
CA PRO A 152 17.63 -14.48 -5.21
C PRO A 152 17.58 -13.37 -4.14
N GLU A 153 17.42 -12.11 -4.55
CA GLU A 153 17.25 -10.99 -3.63
C GLU A 153 15.79 -10.82 -3.17
N GLY A 154 14.88 -11.66 -3.65
CA GLY A 154 13.45 -11.58 -3.42
C GLY A 154 12.71 -10.68 -4.42
N TRP A 155 11.40 -10.83 -4.48
CA TRP A 155 10.52 -10.10 -5.39
C TRP A 155 10.06 -8.73 -4.87
N GLY A 156 10.18 -8.50 -3.56
CA GLY A 156 9.70 -7.29 -2.90
C GLY A 156 10.51 -6.03 -3.22
N LEU A 157 9.91 -4.87 -2.97
CA LEU A 157 10.58 -3.58 -3.08
C LEU A 157 11.79 -3.50 -2.16
N LYS A 158 12.88 -2.92 -2.65
CA LYS A 158 14.05 -2.55 -1.84
C LYS A 158 14.00 -1.06 -1.54
N LYS A 159 14.46 -0.69 -0.35
CA LYS A 159 14.55 0.69 0.10
C LYS A 159 15.74 0.89 1.03
N GLN A 160 16.24 2.11 1.05
CA GLN A 160 17.13 2.58 2.10
C GLN A 160 16.33 3.39 3.12
N GLU A 161 16.53 3.09 4.39
CA GLU A 161 16.00 3.89 5.51
C GLU A 161 17.17 4.61 6.19
N ILE A 162 17.03 5.90 6.47
CA ILE A 162 18.07 6.73 7.10
C ILE A 162 17.43 7.54 8.21
N LEU A 163 17.80 7.27 9.47
CA LEU A 163 17.37 8.10 10.60
C LEU A 163 18.04 9.46 10.55
N LEU A 164 17.28 10.51 10.86
CA LEU A 164 17.75 11.87 10.95
C LEU A 164 17.93 12.28 12.41
N HIS A 165 18.84 13.22 12.64
CA HIS A 165 18.95 13.95 13.90
C HIS A 165 18.85 15.46 13.65
N GLU A 166 18.60 16.24 14.70
CA GLU A 166 18.58 17.70 14.61
C GLU A 166 19.92 18.25 14.12
N GLY A 167 19.90 19.31 13.32
CA GLY A 167 21.08 19.92 12.74
C GLY A 167 21.56 19.27 11.44
N VAL A 168 22.88 19.15 11.27
CA VAL A 168 23.52 18.75 10.02
C VAL A 168 23.61 17.23 9.89
N ASN A 169 22.98 16.68 8.86
CA ASN A 169 23.08 15.27 8.49
C ASN A 169 23.84 15.16 7.16
N VAL A 170 25.06 14.59 7.19
CA VAL A 170 25.77 14.14 5.98
C VAL A 170 25.45 12.68 5.78
N ILE A 171 24.55 12.38 4.86
CA ILE A 171 24.00 11.03 4.63
C ILE A 171 24.60 10.41 3.37
N ASN A 172 24.80 9.09 3.37
CA ASN A 172 25.24 8.37 2.18
C ASN A 172 24.08 7.61 1.53
N VAL A 173 23.68 8.01 0.33
CA VAL A 173 22.62 7.39 -0.46
C VAL A 173 23.22 6.28 -1.33
N LYS A 174 22.74 5.04 -1.17
CA LYS A 174 23.31 3.87 -1.88
C LYS A 174 22.87 3.83 -3.34
N LYS A 175 21.61 4.16 -3.60
CA LYS A 175 21.01 4.22 -4.93
C LYS A 175 20.19 5.50 -5.02
N ALA A 176 20.39 6.24 -6.10
CA ALA A 176 19.67 7.48 -6.33
C ALA A 176 18.16 7.23 -6.46
N GLY A 177 17.33 8.16 -5.97
CA GLY A 177 15.88 7.96 -5.94
C GLY A 177 15.11 9.13 -5.33
N ASN A 178 13.78 9.06 -5.48
CA ASN A 178 12.85 9.96 -4.78
C ASN A 178 12.95 9.73 -3.27
N VAL A 179 12.79 10.80 -2.50
CA VAL A 179 12.86 10.77 -1.05
C VAL A 179 11.48 10.98 -0.43
N TYR A 180 11.21 10.26 0.65
CA TYR A 180 10.01 10.42 1.47
C TYR A 180 10.43 10.61 2.91
N VAL A 181 9.68 11.41 3.67
CA VAL A 181 9.94 11.58 5.11
C VAL A 181 9.23 10.47 5.88
N ASP A 182 9.99 9.63 6.57
CA ASP A 182 9.45 8.66 7.52
C ASP A 182 9.10 9.38 8.82
N TYR A 183 7.88 9.92 8.88
CA TYR A 183 7.36 10.59 10.07
C TYR A 183 5.91 10.18 10.32
N PHE A 184 5.74 9.14 11.11
CA PHE A 184 4.44 8.60 11.53
C PHE A 184 4.23 8.78 13.03
N ALA A 185 3.01 9.14 13.43
CA ALA A 185 2.67 9.37 14.83
C ALA A 185 1.32 8.76 15.20
N ASP A 186 1.19 8.38 16.48
CA ASP A 186 -0.09 7.97 17.07
C ASP A 186 -1.01 9.18 17.35
N ASP A 187 -0.43 10.38 17.43
CA ASP A 187 -1.08 11.65 17.74
C ASP A 187 -0.88 12.70 16.62
N PRO A 188 -1.19 12.37 15.35
CA PRO A 188 -0.79 13.18 14.19
C PRO A 188 -1.40 14.59 14.17
N ASP A 189 -2.51 14.81 14.87
CA ASP A 189 -3.19 16.12 14.92
C ASP A 189 -2.52 17.12 15.88
N THR A 190 -1.78 16.63 16.88
CA THR A 190 -1.08 17.45 17.89
C THR A 190 0.44 17.43 17.75
N ALA A 191 0.98 16.43 17.06
CA ALA A 191 2.41 16.32 16.86
C ALA A 191 2.93 17.44 15.92
N PRO A 192 4.06 18.08 16.29
CA PRO A 192 4.55 19.27 15.59
C PRO A 192 5.11 18.94 14.21
N ALA A 193 5.12 19.92 13.30
CA ALA A 193 5.77 19.75 12.02
C ALA A 193 7.30 19.84 12.17
N VAL A 194 8.05 19.05 11.39
CA VAL A 194 9.51 19.08 11.36
C VAL A 194 10.00 19.73 10.06
N THR A 195 10.87 20.72 10.17
CA THR A 195 11.42 21.41 8.99
C THR A 195 12.69 20.73 8.53
N ILE A 196 12.75 20.36 7.25
CA ILE A 196 13.87 19.66 6.62
C ILE A 196 14.29 20.42 5.36
N HIS A 197 15.60 20.61 5.20
CA HIS A 197 16.24 21.23 4.05
C HIS A 197 17.22 20.26 3.37
N PHE A 198 16.88 19.82 2.16
CA PHE A 198 17.73 18.99 1.30
C PHE A 198 18.69 19.87 0.46
N VAL A 199 19.79 20.31 1.07
CA VAL A 199 20.72 21.30 0.44
C VAL A 199 21.35 20.79 -0.85
N THR A 200 21.68 19.50 -0.91
CA THR A 200 22.22 18.84 -2.12
C THR A 200 21.14 18.18 -2.98
N GLY A 201 19.86 18.28 -2.59
CA GLY A 201 18.76 17.65 -3.29
C GLY A 201 18.47 18.29 -4.64
N LYS A 202 17.96 17.48 -5.57
CA LYS A 202 17.41 17.94 -6.85
C LYS A 202 15.89 17.97 -6.77
N VAL A 203 15.28 18.99 -7.37
CA VAL A 203 13.82 19.07 -7.49
C VAL A 203 13.36 18.13 -8.58
N ASN A 204 12.62 17.09 -8.21
CA ASN A 204 11.78 16.32 -9.13
C ASN A 204 10.35 16.88 -9.17
N GLY A 205 9.88 17.37 -8.01
CA GLY A 205 8.48 17.68 -7.76
C GLY A 205 7.63 16.42 -7.56
N TYR A 206 6.36 16.65 -7.29
CA TYR A 206 5.29 15.65 -7.28
C TYR A 206 3.99 16.33 -7.70
N PHE A 207 3.04 15.54 -8.21
CA PHE A 207 1.73 16.04 -8.64
C PHE A 207 0.69 15.89 -7.53
N ASP A 208 0.22 16.98 -6.93
CA ASP A 208 -0.92 17.02 -6.02
C ASP A 208 -2.19 17.36 -6.79
N ALA A 209 -2.97 16.34 -7.14
CA ALA A 209 -4.18 16.48 -7.95
C ALA A 209 -5.27 17.32 -7.26
N THR A 210 -5.17 17.54 -5.95
CA THR A 210 -6.15 18.32 -5.19
C THR A 210 -5.97 19.83 -5.37
N VAL A 211 -4.81 20.28 -5.84
CA VAL A 211 -4.49 21.72 -5.98
C VAL A 211 -3.81 22.09 -7.30
N GLN A 212 -3.15 21.16 -7.99
CA GLN A 212 -2.41 21.43 -9.24
C GLN A 212 -3.25 21.16 -10.49
N SER A 213 -2.86 21.81 -11.60
CA SER A 213 -3.53 21.75 -12.91
C SER A 213 -2.91 20.69 -13.85
N ASN A 214 -3.54 20.42 -15.00
CA ASN A 214 -2.95 19.53 -16.02
C ASN A 214 -1.75 20.20 -16.72
N GLU A 215 -1.68 21.53 -16.70
CA GLU A 215 -0.51 22.30 -17.13
C GLU A 215 0.67 22.09 -16.17
N ASP A 216 0.41 22.10 -14.86
CA ASP A 216 1.42 21.76 -13.85
C ASP A 216 1.91 20.32 -13.99
N TRP A 217 0.98 19.39 -14.23
CA TRP A 217 1.31 17.99 -14.50
C TRP A 217 2.30 17.84 -15.66
N ASN A 218 2.01 18.48 -16.80
CA ASN A 218 2.91 18.43 -17.96
C ASN A 218 4.27 19.03 -17.63
N ARG A 219 4.30 20.19 -16.96
CA ARG A 219 5.55 20.82 -16.53
C ARG A 219 6.36 19.91 -15.60
N LEU A 220 5.71 19.21 -14.67
CA LEU A 220 6.37 18.24 -13.78
C LEU A 220 6.97 17.09 -14.58
N LEU A 221 6.21 16.48 -15.50
CA LEU A 221 6.72 15.38 -16.33
C LEU A 221 7.89 15.83 -17.22
N ASP A 222 7.80 17.01 -17.83
CA ASP A 222 8.81 17.52 -18.75
C ASP A 222 10.13 17.88 -18.06
N ASN A 223 10.08 18.24 -16.78
CA ASN A 223 11.24 18.60 -15.97
C ASN A 223 11.64 17.52 -14.94
N ALA A 224 11.02 16.35 -14.97
CA ALA A 224 11.32 15.27 -14.03
C ALA A 224 12.79 14.84 -14.15
N VAL A 225 13.47 14.78 -13.01
CA VAL A 225 14.87 14.27 -12.91
C VAL A 225 14.91 12.80 -12.49
N SER A 226 13.83 12.31 -11.90
CA SER A 226 13.62 10.91 -11.52
C SER A 226 12.94 10.15 -12.65
N PRO A 227 13.18 8.83 -12.80
CA PRO A 227 12.38 7.99 -13.68
C PRO A 227 10.94 7.82 -13.20
N VAL A 228 10.59 8.25 -11.99
CA VAL A 228 9.26 8.10 -11.38
C VAL A 228 8.68 9.45 -10.96
N MET A 229 7.41 9.67 -11.28
CA MET A 229 6.63 10.80 -10.77
C MET A 229 5.67 10.29 -9.70
N ASP A 230 5.69 10.98 -8.56
CA ASP A 230 4.73 10.78 -7.49
C ASP A 230 3.44 11.55 -7.79
N VAL A 231 2.30 10.92 -7.56
CA VAL A 231 0.98 11.52 -7.65
C VAL A 231 0.27 11.37 -6.31
N LYS A 232 -0.28 12.47 -5.80
CA LYS A 232 -1.09 12.50 -4.59
C LYS A 232 -2.54 12.79 -4.98
N GLY A 233 -3.38 11.77 -4.86
CA GLY A 233 -4.83 11.89 -4.96
C GLY A 233 -5.47 12.18 -3.61
N LYS A 234 -6.81 12.14 -3.58
CA LYS A 234 -7.59 12.32 -2.36
C LYS A 234 -7.45 11.13 -1.42
N TYR A 235 -7.56 9.91 -1.94
CA TYR A 235 -7.60 8.65 -1.18
C TYR A 235 -6.45 7.69 -1.48
N ILE A 236 -5.71 7.94 -2.55
CA ILE A 236 -4.64 7.08 -3.05
C ILE A 236 -3.45 7.91 -3.50
N GLN A 237 -2.26 7.34 -3.44
CA GLN A 237 -1.05 7.90 -4.02
C GLN A 237 -0.48 6.96 -5.08
N LEU A 238 0.19 7.50 -6.09
CA LEU A 238 0.78 6.74 -7.19
C LEU A 238 2.29 7.01 -7.26
N ALA A 239 3.06 5.97 -7.61
CA ALA A 239 4.47 6.09 -7.97
C ALA A 239 4.72 5.33 -9.28
N TYR A 240 4.63 6.04 -10.41
CA TYR A 240 4.68 5.44 -11.75
C TYR A 240 5.79 6.01 -12.64
N PRO A 241 6.26 5.24 -13.65
CA PRO A 241 7.33 5.67 -14.53
C PRO A 241 6.94 6.91 -15.34
N VAL A 242 7.79 7.94 -15.33
CA VAL A 242 7.60 9.19 -16.08
C VAL A 242 7.38 8.90 -17.57
N GLU A 243 8.10 7.94 -18.13
CA GLU A 243 7.96 7.54 -19.53
C GLU A 243 6.54 7.06 -19.86
N GLN A 244 5.97 6.19 -19.03
CA GLN A 244 4.61 5.67 -19.21
C GLN A 244 3.57 6.77 -18.99
N LEU A 245 3.79 7.64 -18.00
CA LEU A 245 2.92 8.77 -17.70
C LEU A 245 2.89 9.79 -18.86
N LYS A 246 4.03 10.10 -19.47
CA LYS A 246 4.11 10.92 -20.69
C LYS A 246 3.38 10.27 -21.87
N LYS A 247 3.55 8.95 -22.05
CA LYS A 247 2.92 8.21 -23.14
C LYS A 247 1.39 8.13 -23.02
N LEU A 248 0.87 7.95 -21.80
CA LEU A 248 -0.53 7.57 -21.58
C LEU A 248 -1.41 8.70 -21.03
N THR A 249 -0.82 9.66 -20.31
CA THR A 249 -1.55 10.66 -19.52
C THR A 249 -1.00 12.09 -19.65
N TYR A 250 -0.24 12.40 -20.70
CA TYR A 250 0.13 13.81 -20.96
C TYR A 250 -1.14 14.65 -21.16
N GLY A 251 -1.23 15.76 -20.43
CA GLY A 251 -2.42 16.61 -20.34
C GLY A 251 -3.59 16.02 -19.54
N LYS A 252 -3.40 14.89 -18.84
CA LYS A 252 -4.47 14.13 -18.16
C LYS A 252 -4.10 13.68 -16.74
N GLY A 253 -3.30 14.47 -16.03
CA GLY A 253 -2.84 14.15 -14.67
C GLY A 253 -3.99 14.08 -13.66
N LYS A 254 -4.94 15.02 -13.74
CA LYS A 254 -6.14 15.02 -12.89
C LYS A 254 -7.00 13.79 -13.12
N GLU A 255 -7.25 13.46 -14.38
CA GLU A 255 -8.07 12.32 -14.77
C GLU A 255 -7.49 11.00 -14.26
N LEU A 256 -6.16 10.85 -14.30
CA LEU A 256 -5.48 9.70 -13.70
C LEU A 256 -5.76 9.59 -12.19
N ALA A 257 -5.54 10.67 -11.44
CA ALA A 257 -5.77 10.67 -9.99
C ALA A 257 -7.26 10.44 -9.66
N GLU A 258 -8.16 11.11 -10.37
CA GLU A 258 -9.62 10.97 -10.22
C GLU A 258 -10.10 9.55 -10.50
N ASN A 259 -9.52 8.85 -11.48
CA ASN A 259 -9.88 7.47 -11.77
C ASN A 259 -9.57 6.54 -10.59
N TYR A 260 -8.41 6.69 -9.97
CA TYR A 260 -8.09 5.92 -8.76
C TYR A 260 -8.92 6.36 -7.55
N ASP A 261 -9.18 7.66 -7.38
CA ASP A 261 -10.04 8.14 -6.29
C ASP A 261 -11.48 7.62 -6.42
N LYS A 262 -12.01 7.45 -7.64
CA LYS A 262 -13.30 6.77 -7.89
C LYS A 262 -13.28 5.31 -7.45
N VAL A 263 -12.20 4.57 -7.78
CA VAL A 263 -12.01 3.18 -7.34
C VAL A 263 -11.99 3.10 -5.80
N MET A 264 -11.23 3.97 -5.15
CA MET A 264 -11.19 4.02 -3.68
C MET A 264 -12.55 4.38 -3.08
N GLN A 265 -13.25 5.36 -3.64
CA GLN A 265 -14.55 5.80 -3.14
C GLN A 265 -15.56 4.64 -3.15
N VAL A 266 -15.69 3.89 -4.24
CA VAL A 266 -16.65 2.77 -4.30
C VAL A 266 -16.29 1.63 -3.34
N GLN A 267 -15.00 1.37 -3.09
CA GLN A 267 -14.59 0.38 -2.09
C GLN A 267 -14.79 0.88 -0.65
N TYR A 268 -14.66 2.17 -0.40
CA TYR A 268 -15.04 2.78 0.88
C TYR A 268 -16.54 2.79 1.11
N ASP A 269 -17.35 2.97 0.06
CA ASP A 269 -18.79 2.86 0.13
C ASP A 269 -19.18 1.41 0.48
N PHE A 270 -18.61 0.42 -0.22
CA PHE A 270 -18.87 -1.01 0.01
C PHE A 270 -18.53 -1.47 1.44
N SER A 271 -17.42 -0.98 2.00
CA SER A 271 -17.00 -1.32 3.38
C SER A 271 -17.72 -0.52 4.48
N GLY A 272 -18.59 0.40 4.09
CA GLY A 272 -19.25 1.34 5.00
C GLY A 272 -18.31 2.43 5.55
N ALA A 273 -17.08 2.54 5.06
CA ALA A 273 -16.14 3.56 5.52
C ALA A 273 -16.67 4.98 5.24
N THR A 274 -17.36 5.19 4.12
CA THR A 274 -18.04 6.47 3.84
C THR A 274 -19.21 6.69 4.79
N LYS A 275 -20.13 5.72 4.87
CA LYS A 275 -21.37 5.80 5.68
C LYS A 275 -21.11 6.07 7.17
N TYR A 276 -20.05 5.46 7.71
CA TYR A 276 -19.71 5.54 9.14
C TYR A 276 -18.54 6.49 9.44
N ASN A 277 -18.14 7.34 8.49
CA ASN A 277 -17.05 8.33 8.65
C ASN A 277 -15.73 7.72 9.13
N ARG A 278 -15.28 6.65 8.45
CA ARG A 278 -14.06 5.90 8.77
C ARG A 278 -12.98 5.97 7.71
N ILE A 279 -13.15 6.80 6.67
CA ILE A 279 -12.12 6.99 5.65
C ILE A 279 -10.85 7.52 6.34
N PRO A 280 -9.72 6.79 6.30
CA PRO A 280 -8.51 7.21 6.96
C PRO A 280 -7.88 8.40 6.22
N LYS A 281 -7.15 9.26 6.95
CA LYS A 281 -6.32 10.31 6.33
C LYS A 281 -5.14 9.72 5.55
N LYS A 282 -4.70 8.51 5.92
CA LYS A 282 -3.61 7.75 5.29
C LYS A 282 -4.14 7.08 4.02
N ARG A 283 -3.39 7.15 2.91
CA ARG A 283 -3.76 6.59 1.61
C ARG A 283 -3.12 5.21 1.39
N ILE A 284 -3.66 4.51 0.41
CA ILE A 284 -3.00 3.36 -0.20
C ILE A 284 -1.99 3.88 -1.24
N LEU A 285 -0.87 3.18 -1.43
CA LEU A 285 0.06 3.45 -2.53
C LEU A 285 -0.18 2.45 -3.66
N ALA A 286 -0.32 2.94 -4.88
CA ALA A 286 -0.22 2.15 -6.10
C ALA A 286 1.11 2.46 -6.80
N ARG A 287 1.92 1.43 -7.04
CA ARG A 287 3.28 1.61 -7.59
C ARG A 287 3.59 0.67 -8.73
N VAL A 288 4.62 1.01 -9.49
CA VAL A 288 5.22 0.08 -10.46
C VAL A 288 6.06 -1.00 -9.75
N ASN A 289 6.20 -2.15 -10.40
CA ASN A 289 7.19 -3.17 -10.07
C ASN A 289 7.63 -3.93 -11.34
N PHE A 290 8.73 -4.68 -11.26
CA PHE A 290 9.24 -5.49 -12.37
C PHE A 290 9.54 -6.95 -11.98
N ASN A 291 9.06 -7.38 -10.81
CA ASN A 291 9.34 -8.70 -10.24
C ASN A 291 8.12 -9.63 -10.28
N TYR A 292 6.91 -9.09 -10.44
CA TYR A 292 5.65 -9.84 -10.43
C TYR A 292 4.55 -9.10 -11.20
N PHE A 293 3.49 -9.81 -11.57
CA PHE A 293 2.39 -9.27 -12.38
C PHE A 293 1.58 -8.18 -11.67
N MET A 294 0.78 -8.56 -10.68
CA MET A 294 0.05 -7.65 -9.80
C MET A 294 0.03 -8.27 -8.41
N PHE A 295 0.16 -7.45 -7.37
CA PHE A 295 0.09 -7.92 -5.99
C PHE A 295 -0.11 -6.74 -5.04
N ARG A 296 -0.45 -7.09 -3.80
CA ARG A 296 -0.37 -6.21 -2.64
C ARG A 296 0.73 -6.67 -1.68
N ASP A 297 1.41 -5.73 -1.04
CA ASP A 297 2.40 -5.99 0.00
C ASP A 297 2.20 -5.03 1.19
N GLY A 298 3.22 -4.91 2.05
CA GLY A 298 3.15 -4.01 3.20
C GLY A 298 3.29 -2.52 2.87
N ASP A 299 3.65 -2.20 1.64
CA ASP A 299 3.92 -0.85 1.16
C ASP A 299 2.82 -0.36 0.18
N GLY A 300 1.81 -1.18 -0.14
CA GLY A 300 0.68 -0.82 -1.00
C GLY A 300 0.29 -1.91 -1.99
N VAL A 301 -0.20 -1.50 -3.15
CA VAL A 301 -0.45 -2.34 -4.33
C VAL A 301 0.57 -2.04 -5.42
N ALA A 302 0.94 -3.07 -6.18
CA ALA A 302 1.99 -3.02 -7.17
C ALA A 302 1.53 -3.63 -8.49
N PHE A 303 1.88 -2.97 -9.59
CA PHE A 303 1.51 -3.35 -10.95
C PHE A 303 2.76 -3.47 -11.82
N GLU A 304 2.83 -4.50 -12.66
CA GLU A 304 3.97 -4.77 -13.52
C GLU A 304 4.24 -3.61 -14.49
N GLY A 305 5.49 -3.19 -14.60
CA GLY A 305 5.93 -2.10 -15.47
C GLY A 305 5.97 -2.41 -16.97
N THR A 306 5.22 -3.42 -17.44
CA THR A 306 5.06 -3.72 -18.87
C THR A 306 4.09 -2.73 -19.51
N ASP A 307 4.25 -2.48 -20.81
CA ASP A 307 3.37 -1.59 -21.59
C ASP A 307 1.88 -1.96 -21.44
N GLY A 308 1.57 -3.26 -21.46
CA GLY A 308 0.19 -3.76 -21.34
C GLY A 308 -0.42 -3.46 -19.97
N THR A 309 0.31 -3.77 -18.89
CA THR A 309 -0.15 -3.55 -17.52
C THR A 309 -0.19 -2.06 -17.17
N MET A 310 0.80 -1.28 -17.60
CA MET A 310 0.82 0.17 -17.39
C MET A 310 -0.28 0.89 -18.16
N LYS A 311 -0.63 0.45 -19.38
CA LYS A 311 -1.81 0.97 -20.09
C LYS A 311 -3.09 0.81 -19.26
N ALA A 312 -3.27 -0.33 -18.59
CA ALA A 312 -4.41 -0.57 -17.72
C ALA A 312 -4.34 0.23 -16.40
N ALA A 313 -3.14 0.36 -15.80
CA ALA A 313 -2.91 1.03 -14.52
C ALA A 313 -2.79 2.56 -14.61
N ILE A 314 -2.64 3.13 -15.80
CA ILE A 314 -2.50 4.58 -16.01
C ILE A 314 -3.61 5.12 -16.93
N GLY A 315 -4.14 4.28 -17.82
CA GLY A 315 -5.15 4.68 -18.79
C GLY A 315 -6.56 4.87 -18.20
N PRO A 316 -7.56 5.16 -19.06
CA PRO A 316 -8.94 5.31 -18.62
C PRO A 316 -9.56 4.01 -18.09
N GLU A 317 -8.98 2.86 -18.41
CA GLU A 317 -9.45 1.54 -17.96
C GLU A 317 -9.27 1.32 -16.46
N VAL A 318 -8.56 2.19 -15.74
CA VAL A 318 -8.31 2.09 -14.30
C VAL A 318 -9.62 1.83 -13.52
N THR A 319 -10.69 2.54 -13.85
CA THR A 319 -11.97 2.46 -13.10
C THR A 319 -12.68 1.12 -13.24
N THR A 320 -12.46 0.39 -14.33
CA THR A 320 -13.11 -0.90 -14.61
C THR A 320 -12.12 -2.08 -14.61
N ASN A 321 -10.84 -1.84 -14.35
CA ASN A 321 -9.85 -2.90 -14.38
C ASN A 321 -9.96 -3.79 -13.12
N TRP A 322 -10.32 -5.05 -13.33
CA TRP A 322 -10.45 -6.02 -12.25
C TRP A 322 -9.19 -6.17 -11.40
N GLY A 323 -8.00 -6.18 -12.01
CA GLY A 323 -6.74 -6.38 -11.29
C GLY A 323 -6.50 -5.26 -10.28
N ILE A 324 -6.73 -4.01 -10.68
CA ILE A 324 -6.60 -2.86 -9.79
C ILE A 324 -7.56 -2.97 -8.60
N HIS A 325 -8.84 -3.24 -8.87
CA HIS A 325 -9.82 -3.40 -7.79
C HIS A 325 -9.50 -4.59 -6.88
N HIS A 326 -9.00 -5.69 -7.44
CA HIS A 326 -8.64 -6.91 -6.72
C HIS A 326 -7.48 -6.69 -5.75
N GLU A 327 -6.41 -6.01 -6.18
CA GLU A 327 -5.28 -5.71 -5.30
C GLU A 327 -5.63 -4.70 -4.21
N ILE A 328 -6.40 -3.66 -4.54
CA ILE A 328 -6.90 -2.70 -3.53
C ILE A 328 -7.85 -3.42 -2.56
N GLY A 329 -8.70 -4.31 -3.08
CA GLY A 329 -9.62 -5.13 -2.28
C GLY A 329 -8.89 -5.98 -1.25
N HIS A 330 -7.69 -6.50 -1.56
CA HIS A 330 -6.88 -7.20 -0.57
C HIS A 330 -6.39 -6.32 0.59
N VAL A 331 -6.16 -5.02 0.36
CA VAL A 331 -5.84 -4.07 1.44
C VAL A 331 -7.05 -3.86 2.35
N MET A 332 -8.25 -3.90 1.77
CA MET A 332 -9.52 -3.67 2.47
C MET A 332 -10.14 -4.92 3.11
N GLN A 333 -9.52 -6.09 2.95
CA GLN A 333 -10.00 -7.36 3.51
C GLN A 333 -10.05 -7.37 5.04
N MET A 334 -11.18 -7.79 5.59
CA MET A 334 -11.37 -7.91 7.04
C MET A 334 -10.87 -9.25 7.59
N ARG A 335 -9.60 -9.32 7.95
CA ARG A 335 -8.99 -10.50 8.59
C ARG A 335 -9.13 -10.45 10.12
N PRO A 336 -9.46 -11.56 10.81
CA PRO A 336 -9.93 -12.86 10.29
C PRO A 336 -11.45 -12.93 10.06
N TRP A 337 -12.16 -11.81 10.16
CA TRP A 337 -13.63 -11.72 10.14
C TRP A 337 -14.31 -12.21 8.87
N LEU A 338 -14.24 -11.47 7.76
CA LEU A 338 -14.76 -11.90 6.43
C LEU A 338 -13.69 -12.62 5.60
N THR A 339 -12.48 -12.72 6.14
CA THR A 339 -11.33 -13.36 5.51
C THR A 339 -10.75 -14.42 6.46
N TRP A 340 -11.54 -15.45 6.79
CA TRP A 340 -11.07 -16.67 7.45
C TRP A 340 -10.25 -17.54 6.47
N GLY A 341 -9.65 -18.62 6.96
CA GLY A 341 -8.84 -19.51 6.12
C GLY A 341 -9.64 -20.05 4.91
N GLY A 342 -9.10 -19.86 3.70
CA GLY A 342 -9.77 -20.23 2.44
C GLY A 342 -10.43 -19.06 1.70
N MET A 343 -10.45 -17.86 2.30
CA MET A 343 -11.12 -16.66 1.77
C MET A 343 -10.16 -15.57 1.27
N THR A 344 -8.85 -15.78 1.28
CA THR A 344 -7.86 -14.75 0.87
C THR A 344 -8.05 -14.30 -0.57
N GLU A 345 -8.39 -15.18 -1.50
CA GLU A 345 -8.68 -14.84 -2.90
C GLU A 345 -10.18 -14.74 -3.21
N VAL A 346 -11.02 -14.71 -2.17
CA VAL A 346 -12.48 -14.70 -2.32
C VAL A 346 -13.05 -13.39 -1.82
N SER A 347 -12.76 -13.03 -0.57
CA SER A 347 -13.39 -11.88 0.08
C SER A 347 -12.97 -10.53 -0.49
N ASN A 348 -11.79 -10.41 -1.11
CA ASN A 348 -11.37 -9.21 -1.84
C ASN A 348 -12.18 -9.05 -3.14
N ASN A 349 -12.59 -10.16 -3.76
CA ASN A 349 -13.39 -10.10 -4.98
C ASN A 349 -14.82 -9.58 -4.74
N LEU A 350 -15.30 -9.49 -3.50
CA LEU A 350 -16.52 -8.75 -3.18
C LEU A 350 -16.34 -7.25 -3.45
N PHE A 351 -15.19 -6.69 -3.05
CA PHE A 351 -14.82 -5.31 -3.39
C PHE A 351 -14.64 -5.14 -4.89
N SER A 352 -14.03 -6.13 -5.56
CA SER A 352 -13.84 -6.08 -7.02
C SER A 352 -15.15 -6.09 -7.78
N MET A 353 -16.06 -7.02 -7.45
CA MET A 353 -17.39 -7.10 -8.06
C MET A 353 -18.15 -5.79 -7.89
N TYR A 354 -18.28 -5.32 -6.64
CA TYR A 354 -18.99 -4.10 -6.34
C TYR A 354 -18.36 -2.89 -7.02
N GLY A 355 -17.03 -2.77 -6.96
CA GLY A 355 -16.29 -1.64 -7.48
C GLY A 355 -16.35 -1.52 -9.01
N THR A 356 -16.12 -2.61 -9.74
CA THR A 356 -16.17 -2.57 -11.21
C THR A 356 -17.59 -2.34 -11.71
N MET A 357 -18.60 -2.96 -11.09
CA MET A 357 -20.00 -2.79 -11.48
C MET A 357 -20.52 -1.38 -11.18
N SER A 358 -20.17 -0.82 -10.02
CA SER A 358 -20.54 0.56 -9.65
C SER A 358 -19.93 1.60 -10.59
N LEU A 359 -18.81 1.27 -11.25
CA LEU A 359 -18.12 2.12 -12.21
C LEU A 359 -18.41 1.75 -13.67
N GLY A 360 -19.46 0.97 -13.91
CA GLY A 360 -20.05 0.76 -15.24
C GLY A 360 -19.57 -0.48 -16.01
N ASP A 361 -18.78 -1.37 -15.40
CA ASP A 361 -18.53 -2.69 -16.01
C ASP A 361 -19.69 -3.66 -15.74
N SER A 362 -19.82 -4.64 -16.61
CA SER A 362 -20.71 -5.80 -16.39
C SER A 362 -20.14 -6.74 -15.33
N SER A 363 -21.01 -7.53 -14.69
CA SER A 363 -20.62 -8.61 -13.78
C SER A 363 -19.60 -9.55 -14.43
N ARG A 364 -18.45 -9.73 -13.77
CA ARG A 364 -17.43 -10.69 -14.21
C ARG A 364 -17.93 -12.13 -14.10
N LEU A 365 -18.82 -12.40 -13.14
CA LEU A 365 -19.41 -13.72 -12.93
C LEU A 365 -20.29 -14.10 -14.13
N SER A 366 -21.17 -13.19 -14.55
CA SER A 366 -22.05 -13.39 -15.71
C SER A 366 -21.27 -13.38 -17.03
N LYS A 367 -20.38 -12.40 -17.25
CA LYS A 367 -19.59 -12.27 -18.48
C LYS A 367 -18.71 -13.48 -18.80
N ARG A 368 -18.32 -14.24 -17.77
CA ARG A 368 -17.43 -15.42 -17.91
C ARG A 368 -18.13 -16.75 -17.62
N HIS A 369 -19.46 -16.76 -17.56
CA HIS A 369 -20.27 -17.96 -17.30
C HIS A 369 -19.87 -18.73 -16.03
N ILE A 370 -19.51 -17.98 -14.98
CA ILE A 370 -19.01 -18.56 -13.72
C ILE A 370 -20.17 -19.11 -12.90
N TYR A 371 -21.35 -18.50 -12.97
CA TYR A 371 -22.55 -19.00 -12.29
C TYR A 371 -22.89 -20.41 -12.73
N GLU A 372 -22.97 -20.64 -14.04
CA GLU A 372 -23.30 -21.93 -14.64
C GLU A 372 -22.27 -22.99 -14.24
N ALA A 373 -20.98 -22.63 -14.26
CA ALA A 373 -19.90 -23.50 -13.84
C ALA A 373 -20.00 -23.88 -12.36
N ALA A 374 -20.27 -22.92 -11.47
CA ALA A 374 -20.40 -23.19 -10.04
C ALA A 374 -21.70 -23.92 -9.70
N PHE A 375 -22.80 -23.61 -10.39
CA PHE A 375 -24.06 -24.32 -10.21
C PHE A 375 -23.90 -25.79 -10.55
N SER A 376 -23.22 -26.10 -11.66
CA SER A 376 -22.92 -27.47 -12.06
C SER A 376 -21.93 -28.17 -11.10
N LYS A 377 -20.81 -27.52 -10.79
CA LYS A 377 -19.67 -28.15 -10.09
C LYS A 377 -19.75 -28.13 -8.57
N VAL A 378 -20.60 -27.26 -7.99
CA VAL A 378 -20.66 -27.06 -6.54
C VAL A 378 -22.10 -27.17 -6.04
N LEU A 379 -23.03 -26.36 -6.56
CA LEU A 379 -24.41 -26.33 -6.07
C LEU A 379 -25.18 -27.62 -6.38
N ASN A 380 -25.01 -28.18 -7.57
CA ASN A 380 -25.69 -29.39 -8.03
C ASN A 380 -24.75 -30.61 -8.10
N ALA A 381 -23.58 -30.51 -7.47
CA ALA A 381 -22.64 -31.61 -7.39
C ALA A 381 -23.29 -32.84 -6.72
N PRO A 382 -23.10 -34.07 -7.23
CA PRO A 382 -23.66 -35.28 -6.63
C PRO A 382 -23.20 -35.50 -5.18
N GLU A 383 -21.96 -35.13 -4.88
CA GLU A 383 -21.40 -35.10 -3.53
C GLU A 383 -21.16 -33.65 -3.13
N LYS A 384 -21.73 -33.24 -2.00
CA LYS A 384 -21.64 -31.87 -1.52
C LYS A 384 -20.28 -31.64 -0.88
N GLN A 385 -19.44 -30.83 -1.53
CA GLN A 385 -18.16 -30.43 -0.95
C GLN A 385 -18.34 -29.38 0.15
N PHE A 386 -17.51 -29.45 1.20
CA PHE A 386 -17.37 -28.31 2.11
C PHE A 386 -16.88 -27.09 1.34
N ILE A 387 -17.61 -25.97 1.44
CA ILE A 387 -17.40 -24.79 0.60
C ILE A 387 -15.97 -24.24 0.63
N MET A 388 -15.25 -24.33 1.76
CA MET A 388 -13.86 -23.84 1.84
C MET A 388 -12.86 -24.74 1.11
N CYS A 389 -13.22 -25.99 0.80
CA CYS A 389 -12.39 -26.89 -0.01
C CYS A 389 -12.62 -26.71 -1.52
N VAL A 390 -13.62 -25.94 -1.95
CA VAL A 390 -13.82 -25.62 -3.37
C VAL A 390 -12.60 -24.87 -3.88
N LYS A 391 -11.97 -25.41 -4.93
CA LYS A 391 -10.65 -24.93 -5.40
C LYS A 391 -10.72 -23.55 -6.06
N ASP A 392 -11.75 -23.32 -6.88
CA ASP A 392 -11.86 -22.08 -7.63
C ASP A 392 -12.40 -20.95 -6.71
N PRO A 393 -11.64 -19.85 -6.52
CA PRO A 393 -12.08 -18.74 -5.69
C PRO A 393 -13.36 -18.06 -6.21
N PHE A 394 -13.60 -18.06 -7.52
CA PHE A 394 -14.82 -17.48 -8.09
C PHE A 394 -16.05 -18.35 -7.84
N HIS A 395 -15.90 -19.68 -7.83
CA HIS A 395 -17.00 -20.55 -7.39
C HIS A 395 -17.33 -20.35 -5.91
N LYS A 396 -16.30 -20.14 -5.06
CA LYS A 396 -16.49 -19.81 -3.65
C LYS A 396 -17.16 -18.45 -3.45
N LEU A 397 -16.88 -17.46 -4.31
CA LEU A 397 -17.43 -16.11 -4.23
C LEU A 397 -18.95 -16.06 -4.42
N ILE A 398 -19.50 -16.93 -5.27
CA ILE A 398 -20.91 -16.87 -5.68
C ILE A 398 -21.90 -16.81 -4.50
N PRO A 399 -21.87 -17.70 -3.50
CA PRO A 399 -22.81 -17.60 -2.40
C PRO A 399 -22.73 -16.27 -1.65
N PHE A 400 -21.55 -15.68 -1.51
CA PHE A 400 -21.39 -14.36 -0.86
C PHE A 400 -21.99 -13.25 -1.73
N TRP A 401 -21.76 -13.29 -3.04
CA TRP A 401 -22.33 -12.30 -3.95
C TRP A 401 -23.84 -12.46 -4.16
N GLN A 402 -24.38 -13.69 -4.10
CA GLN A 402 -25.82 -13.94 -4.11
C GLN A 402 -26.53 -13.32 -2.90
N ILE A 403 -25.87 -13.26 -1.75
CA ILE A 403 -26.36 -12.52 -0.57
C ILE A 403 -26.47 -11.01 -0.86
N GLN A 404 -25.47 -10.42 -1.53
CA GLN A 404 -25.56 -9.01 -1.98
C GLN A 404 -26.74 -8.81 -2.94
N ILE A 405 -26.87 -9.66 -3.96
CA ILE A 405 -27.97 -9.57 -4.94
C ILE A 405 -29.33 -9.70 -4.24
N TYR A 406 -29.45 -10.61 -3.28
CA TYR A 406 -30.69 -10.77 -2.50
C TYR A 406 -30.98 -9.52 -1.65
N ALA A 407 -29.97 -8.98 -0.97
CA ALA A 407 -30.09 -7.74 -0.20
C ALA A 407 -30.59 -6.59 -1.08
N ASP A 408 -30.02 -6.42 -2.27
CA ASP A 408 -30.44 -5.41 -3.24
C ASP A 408 -31.89 -5.62 -3.70
N LYS A 409 -32.30 -6.87 -3.98
CA LYS A 409 -33.67 -7.21 -4.39
C LYS A 409 -34.73 -6.94 -3.32
N ILE A 410 -34.36 -7.01 -2.04
CA ILE A 410 -35.25 -6.63 -0.93
C ILE A 410 -35.09 -5.17 -0.49
N GLY A 411 -34.28 -4.38 -1.20
CA GLY A 411 -34.09 -2.94 -0.97
C GLY A 411 -33.01 -2.57 0.05
N TYR A 412 -32.18 -3.52 0.50
CA TYR A 412 -31.11 -3.29 1.47
C TYR A 412 -29.73 -3.14 0.81
N LYS A 413 -29.52 -1.99 0.16
CA LYS A 413 -28.28 -1.69 -0.60
C LYS A 413 -27.00 -1.69 0.23
N ASP A 414 -27.09 -1.24 1.49
CA ASP A 414 -25.94 -1.08 2.38
C ASP A 414 -25.62 -2.35 3.19
N PHE A 415 -26.11 -3.54 2.79
CA PHE A 415 -25.96 -4.77 3.57
C PHE A 415 -24.51 -5.06 3.96
N TYR A 416 -23.57 -5.10 3.00
CA TYR A 416 -22.17 -5.35 3.31
C TYR A 416 -21.51 -4.21 4.08
N ALA A 417 -21.89 -2.96 3.82
CA ALA A 417 -21.40 -1.80 4.55
C ALA A 417 -21.76 -1.90 6.05
N ASP A 418 -23.01 -2.25 6.36
CA ASP A 418 -23.50 -2.39 7.73
C ASP A 418 -22.97 -3.64 8.42
N LEU A 419 -22.83 -4.75 7.68
CA LEU A 419 -22.20 -5.97 8.18
C LEU A 419 -20.73 -5.71 8.54
N MET A 420 -19.95 -5.09 7.64
CA MET A 420 -18.53 -4.79 7.91
C MET A 420 -18.39 -3.81 9.09
N GLU A 421 -19.29 -2.84 9.23
CA GLU A 421 -19.36 -1.98 10.42
C GLU A 421 -19.58 -2.79 11.70
N HIS A 422 -20.56 -3.68 11.70
CA HIS A 422 -20.82 -4.53 12.85
C HIS A 422 -19.58 -5.34 13.24
N LEU A 423 -18.96 -6.01 12.26
CA LEU A 423 -17.77 -6.84 12.48
C LEU A 423 -16.59 -6.02 13.01
N ARG A 424 -16.36 -4.79 12.52
CA ARG A 424 -15.27 -3.92 13.01
C ARG A 424 -15.40 -3.54 14.48
N ASN A 425 -16.63 -3.56 15.02
CA ASN A 425 -16.91 -3.21 16.42
C ASN A 425 -17.11 -4.43 17.33
N GLN A 426 -16.78 -5.64 16.86
CA GLN A 426 -16.90 -6.88 17.63
C GLN A 426 -15.59 -7.67 17.64
N PRO A 427 -15.29 -8.42 18.73
CA PRO A 427 -14.17 -9.36 18.72
C PRO A 427 -14.47 -10.51 17.76
N HIS A 428 -13.48 -10.88 16.94
CA HIS A 428 -13.60 -12.04 16.05
C HIS A 428 -13.80 -13.33 16.86
N LYS A 429 -14.46 -14.33 16.27
CA LYS A 429 -14.73 -15.63 16.90
C LYS A 429 -13.54 -16.60 16.86
N GLY A 430 -12.48 -16.27 16.13
CA GLY A 430 -11.23 -17.02 16.14
C GLY A 430 -10.25 -16.60 15.05
N ALA A 431 -9.02 -17.08 15.15
CA ALA A 431 -7.94 -16.92 14.17
C ALA A 431 -7.29 -18.28 13.88
N GLY A 432 -6.49 -18.39 12.82
CA GLY A 432 -5.91 -19.68 12.39
C GLY A 432 -7.00 -20.72 12.14
N ASN A 433 -6.85 -21.94 12.65
CA ASN A 433 -7.87 -22.99 12.54
C ASN A 433 -9.21 -22.60 13.17
N ALA A 434 -9.20 -21.82 14.26
CA ALA A 434 -10.42 -21.33 14.90
C ALA A 434 -11.15 -20.25 14.08
N SER A 435 -10.56 -19.74 12.99
CA SER A 435 -11.22 -18.77 12.11
C SER A 435 -12.50 -19.32 11.45
N ILE A 436 -12.68 -20.65 11.42
CA ILE A 436 -13.92 -21.29 10.97
C ILE A 436 -15.15 -20.80 11.76
N HIS A 437 -14.98 -20.40 13.02
CA HIS A 437 -16.09 -19.84 13.80
C HIS A 437 -16.58 -18.50 13.26
N ASN A 438 -15.74 -17.74 12.55
CA ASN A 438 -16.16 -16.49 11.88
C ASN A 438 -17.11 -16.79 10.71
N MET A 439 -16.95 -17.92 10.01
CA MET A 439 -17.88 -18.34 8.95
C MET A 439 -19.28 -18.60 9.51
N TYR A 440 -19.38 -19.31 10.63
CA TYR A 440 -20.66 -19.58 11.28
C TYR A 440 -21.31 -18.33 11.87
N GLU A 441 -20.50 -17.40 12.39
CA GLU A 441 -21.02 -16.09 12.80
C GLU A 441 -21.50 -15.28 11.59
N TYR A 442 -20.77 -15.29 10.47
CA TYR A 442 -21.20 -14.65 9.23
C TYR A 442 -22.58 -15.17 8.77
N ILE A 443 -22.81 -16.48 8.81
CA ILE A 443 -24.11 -17.08 8.47
C ILE A 443 -25.24 -16.53 9.36
N LYS A 444 -25.01 -16.46 10.68
CA LYS A 444 -25.97 -15.90 11.64
C LYS A 444 -26.25 -14.43 11.36
N LEU A 445 -25.20 -13.64 11.11
CA LEU A 445 -25.30 -12.22 10.83
C LEU A 445 -26.01 -11.93 9.50
N CYS A 446 -25.76 -12.73 8.45
CA CYS A 446 -26.55 -12.63 7.21
C CYS A 446 -28.05 -12.78 7.49
N CYS A 447 -28.43 -13.78 8.30
CA CYS A 447 -29.83 -13.98 8.67
C CYS A 447 -30.37 -12.82 9.52
N ASP A 448 -29.59 -12.32 10.48
CA ASP A 448 -29.98 -11.24 11.38
C ASP A 448 -30.14 -9.89 10.67
N PHE A 449 -29.28 -9.55 9.72
CA PHE A 449 -29.34 -8.30 8.97
C PHE A 449 -30.43 -8.33 7.91
N LEU A 450 -30.57 -9.45 7.20
CA LEU A 450 -31.59 -9.62 6.17
C LEU A 450 -32.97 -10.00 6.72
N LYS A 451 -33.07 -10.24 8.03
CA LYS A 451 -34.28 -10.73 8.70
C LYS A 451 -34.91 -11.92 7.97
N THR A 452 -34.04 -12.82 7.50
CA THR A 452 -34.40 -13.94 6.61
C THR A 452 -33.67 -15.18 7.10
N ASP A 453 -34.38 -16.31 7.22
CA ASP A 453 -33.77 -17.60 7.47
C ASP A 453 -33.13 -18.14 6.18
N LEU A 454 -31.80 -18.09 6.12
CA LEU A 454 -30.97 -18.54 4.99
C LEU A 454 -30.35 -19.92 5.22
N THR A 455 -30.82 -20.71 6.19
CA THR A 455 -30.19 -22.02 6.50
C THR A 455 -30.10 -22.93 5.27
N ASP A 456 -31.17 -23.00 4.49
CA ASP A 456 -31.27 -23.92 3.35
C ASP A 456 -30.34 -23.46 2.21
N PHE A 457 -30.18 -22.14 2.05
CA PHE A 457 -29.23 -21.55 1.11
C PHE A 457 -27.78 -21.93 1.47
N PHE A 458 -27.38 -21.77 2.73
CA PHE A 458 -26.03 -22.11 3.17
C PHE A 458 -25.78 -23.64 3.15
N ASP A 459 -26.79 -24.44 3.47
CA ASP A 459 -26.73 -25.90 3.36
C ASP A 459 -26.49 -26.33 1.91
N ALA A 460 -27.24 -25.76 0.97
CA ALA A 460 -27.14 -26.05 -0.47
C ALA A 460 -25.75 -25.73 -1.03
N TRP A 461 -25.10 -24.67 -0.55
CA TRP A 461 -23.74 -24.30 -0.94
C TRP A 461 -22.62 -25.05 -0.20
N GLY A 462 -22.97 -25.94 0.75
CA GLY A 462 -21.99 -26.79 1.42
C GLY A 462 -21.30 -26.14 2.61
N PHE A 463 -21.92 -25.14 3.26
CA PHE A 463 -21.38 -24.55 4.49
C PHE A 463 -21.54 -25.47 5.71
N PHE A 464 -22.49 -26.41 5.66
CA PHE A 464 -22.85 -27.32 6.76
C PHE A 464 -22.35 -28.75 6.53
N GLN A 465 -21.20 -28.93 5.89
CA GLN A 465 -20.55 -30.23 5.76
C GLN A 465 -19.70 -30.53 6.99
N THR A 466 -19.93 -31.66 7.66
CA THR A 466 -19.16 -32.11 8.82
C THR A 466 -17.90 -32.86 8.39
N GLY A 467 -16.80 -32.70 9.12
CA GLY A 467 -15.57 -33.45 8.85
C GLY A 467 -14.31 -32.71 9.26
N LYS A 468 -13.17 -33.30 8.89
CA LYS A 468 -11.85 -32.68 9.00
C LYS A 468 -11.39 -32.27 7.61
N PHE A 469 -11.07 -30.99 7.45
CA PHE A 469 -10.76 -30.40 6.17
C PHE A 469 -9.43 -29.67 6.23
N HIS A 470 -8.56 -29.94 5.25
CA HIS A 470 -7.33 -29.20 5.06
C HIS A 470 -7.51 -28.17 3.95
N VAL A 471 -7.18 -26.91 4.23
CA VAL A 471 -7.30 -25.79 3.30
C VAL A 471 -5.97 -25.04 3.22
N GLY A 472 -5.38 -25.01 2.03
CA GLY A 472 -4.20 -24.19 1.73
C GLY A 472 -4.63 -22.83 1.17
N ASP A 473 -4.28 -21.76 1.86
CA ASP A 473 -4.65 -20.37 1.50
C ASP A 473 -3.64 -19.36 2.08
N TYR A 474 -2.46 -19.25 1.44
CA TYR A 474 -1.32 -18.45 1.95
C TYR A 474 -0.92 -18.80 3.39
N GLY A 475 -1.16 -20.05 3.74
CA GLY A 475 -1.09 -20.63 5.07
C GLY A 475 -1.85 -21.97 5.03
N ASN A 476 -1.71 -22.76 6.10
CA ASN A 476 -2.37 -24.06 6.22
C ASN A 476 -3.42 -23.97 7.33
N TYR A 477 -4.65 -24.36 7.00
CA TYR A 477 -5.78 -24.38 7.93
C TYR A 477 -6.34 -25.80 8.01
N ASP A 478 -6.40 -26.33 9.22
CA ASP A 478 -7.02 -27.61 9.53
C ASP A 478 -8.32 -27.36 10.28
N PHE A 479 -9.44 -27.43 9.56
CA PHE A 479 -10.76 -27.19 10.10
C PHE A 479 -11.42 -28.49 10.56
N GLU A 480 -11.89 -28.51 11.80
CA GLU A 480 -12.77 -29.56 12.32
C GLU A 480 -14.19 -29.01 12.44
N VAL A 481 -15.05 -29.39 11.50
CA VAL A 481 -16.45 -28.99 11.48
C VAL A 481 -17.29 -30.08 12.13
N THR A 482 -17.84 -29.78 13.30
CA THR A 482 -18.62 -30.74 14.10
C THR A 482 -20.13 -30.57 13.90
N PRO A 483 -20.94 -31.63 14.10
CA PRO A 483 -22.41 -31.53 14.09
C PRO A 483 -22.92 -30.45 15.04
N LYS A 484 -22.34 -30.38 16.26
CA LYS A 484 -22.70 -29.39 17.28
C LYS A 484 -22.59 -27.94 16.78
N MET A 485 -21.55 -27.59 16.04
CA MET A 485 -21.38 -26.24 15.49
C MET A 485 -22.50 -25.86 14.51
N ILE A 486 -22.92 -26.82 13.69
CA ILE A 486 -24.00 -26.65 12.72
C ILE A 486 -25.34 -26.55 13.45
N GLU A 487 -25.60 -27.45 14.41
CA GLU A 487 -26.82 -27.47 15.22
C GLU A 487 -27.00 -26.18 16.01
N GLU A 488 -25.96 -25.69 16.68
CA GLU A 488 -25.99 -24.41 17.40
C GLU A 488 -26.28 -23.23 16.46
N THR A 489 -25.77 -23.29 15.23
CA THR A 489 -26.02 -22.24 14.22
C THR A 489 -27.47 -22.29 13.71
N LYS A 490 -27.97 -23.47 13.34
CA LYS A 490 -29.35 -23.66 12.88
C LYS A 490 -30.35 -23.35 14.01
N HIS A 491 -30.06 -23.75 15.24
CA HIS A 491 -30.89 -23.45 16.41
C HIS A 491 -30.94 -21.95 16.70
N TYR A 492 -29.79 -21.25 16.65
CA TYR A 492 -29.77 -19.79 16.80
C TYR A 492 -30.69 -19.11 15.77
N ILE A 493 -30.58 -19.48 14.49
CA ILE A 493 -31.39 -18.88 13.42
C ILE A 493 -32.88 -19.20 13.62
N ALA A 494 -33.21 -20.46 13.90
CA ALA A 494 -34.59 -20.87 14.17
C ALA A 494 -35.21 -20.10 15.34
N SER A 495 -34.44 -19.83 16.40
CA SER A 495 -34.92 -19.08 17.57
C SER A 495 -35.34 -17.63 17.26
N LYS A 496 -34.90 -17.07 16.13
CA LYS A 496 -35.28 -15.72 15.68
C LYS A 496 -36.64 -15.67 15.00
N ASN A 497 -37.20 -16.81 14.61
CA ASN A 497 -38.45 -16.90 13.84
C ASN A 497 -38.46 -16.04 12.57
N TYR A 498 -37.32 -15.95 11.87
CA TYR A 498 -37.25 -15.25 10.59
C TYR A 498 -38.01 -16.02 9.50
N PRO A 499 -38.68 -15.33 8.56
CA PRO A 499 -39.28 -15.98 7.40
C PRO A 499 -38.20 -16.57 6.49
N LYS A 500 -38.56 -17.60 5.73
CA LYS A 500 -37.78 -18.08 4.59
C LYS A 500 -37.69 -16.99 3.51
N PRO A 501 -36.65 -17.01 2.63
CA PRO A 501 -36.48 -15.98 1.63
C PRO A 501 -37.67 -15.92 0.67
N SER A 502 -38.02 -14.72 0.21
CA SER A 502 -39.12 -14.48 -0.72
C SER A 502 -38.87 -15.01 -2.14
N MET A 503 -37.67 -15.51 -2.40
CA MET A 503 -37.22 -16.07 -3.67
C MET A 503 -36.13 -17.12 -3.43
N ASP A 504 -35.87 -17.96 -4.42
CA ASP A 504 -34.78 -18.92 -4.37
C ASP A 504 -33.43 -18.21 -4.54
N VAL A 505 -32.78 -17.92 -3.41
CA VAL A 505 -31.50 -17.20 -3.35
C VAL A 505 -30.39 -17.97 -4.09
N THR A 506 -30.46 -19.31 -4.15
CA THR A 506 -29.43 -20.13 -4.81
C THR A 506 -29.41 -19.94 -6.33
N LYS A 507 -30.49 -19.40 -6.91
CA LYS A 507 -30.64 -19.15 -8.36
C LYS A 507 -30.37 -17.70 -8.76
N LEU A 508 -30.03 -16.83 -7.82
CA LEU A 508 -29.78 -15.42 -8.13
C LEU A 508 -28.49 -15.25 -8.93
N THR A 509 -28.58 -14.43 -9.99
CA THR A 509 -27.50 -13.97 -10.85
C THR A 509 -27.71 -12.47 -11.11
N ASP A 510 -26.66 -11.78 -11.55
CA ASP A 510 -26.65 -10.33 -11.84
C ASP A 510 -26.44 -9.98 -13.32
#